data_AF-A0A9P9QT65-F1
#
_entry.id   AF-A0A9P9QT65-F1
#
_cell.length_a   1.000
_cell.length_b   1.000
_cell.length_c   1.000
_cell.angle_alpha   90.00
_cell.angle_beta   90.00
_cell.angle_gamma   90.00
#
_symmetry.space_group_name_H-M   'P 1'
#
loop_
_entity.id
_entity.type
_entity.pdbx_description
1 polymer ?
#
loop_
_entity_poly.entity_id
_entity_poly.type
_entity_poly.pdbx_seq_one_letter_code
_entity_poly.pdbx_strand_id
1 'polypeptide(L)' 'MRFLCFHGRGTNVEAFRDQAMKLREVLSDDHEFVFLNGNLSAPPPEDSGKSPIPELQQLGLCPIGEG' A
#
# COMPACT_ATOMS: atom_id res chain seq x y z
N MET A 1 5.83 18.89 -3.51
CA MET A 1 4.34 18.91 -3.64
C MET A 1 3.72 18.12 -2.48
N ARG A 2 2.41 18.21 -2.26
CA ARG A 2 1.73 17.46 -1.18
C ARG A 2 0.83 16.37 -1.76
N PHE A 3 1.08 15.12 -1.39
CA PHE A 3 0.30 13.96 -1.81
C PHE A 3 -0.54 13.43 -0.65
N LEU A 4 -1.83 13.24 -0.91
CA LEU A 4 -2.73 12.55 0.01
C LEU A 4 -2.82 11.08 -0.39
N CYS A 5 -2.47 10.20 0.55
CA CYS A 5 -2.24 8.78 0.31
C CYS A 5 -3.31 7.93 1.00
N PHE A 6 -4.20 7.33 0.20
CA PHE A 6 -5.22 6.38 0.67
C PHE A 6 -4.78 4.94 0.42
N HIS A 7 -4.91 4.11 1.45
CA HIS A 7 -4.55 2.70 1.38
C HIS A 7 -5.64 1.87 0.69
N GLY A 8 -5.29 0.66 0.26
CA GLY A 8 -6.23 -0.28 -0.34
C GLY A 8 -7.26 -0.83 0.65
N ARG A 9 -8.30 -1.48 0.14
CA ARG A 9 -9.27 -2.21 0.96
C ARG A 9 -8.56 -3.34 1.71
N GLY A 10 -8.86 -3.54 2.99
CA GLY A 10 -8.26 -4.58 3.83
C GLY A 10 -6.83 -4.27 4.31
N THR A 11 -6.34 -3.06 4.12
CA THR A 11 -5.01 -2.62 4.60
C THR A 11 -5.14 -1.45 5.59
N ASN A 12 -4.00 -0.91 6.01
CA ASN A 12 -3.89 0.28 6.85
C ASN A 12 -2.79 1.21 6.32
N VAL A 13 -2.62 2.36 6.98
CA VAL A 13 -1.58 3.36 6.71
C VAL A 13 -0.18 2.76 6.72
N GLU A 14 0.12 1.89 7.69
CA GLU A 14 1.45 1.30 7.87
C GLU A 14 1.82 0.45 6.65
N ALA A 15 0.93 -0.47 6.25
CA ALA A 15 1.13 -1.33 5.09
C ALA A 15 1.35 -0.51 3.80
N PHE A 16 0.56 0.55 3.59
CA PHE A 16 0.72 1.37 2.40
C PHE A 16 1.99 2.23 2.43
N ARG A 17 2.38 2.74 3.60
CA ARG A 17 3.60 3.53 3.77
C ARG A 17 4.85 2.72 3.40
N ASP A 18 4.87 1.45 3.78
CA ASP A 18 5.95 0.51 3.46
C ASP A 18 5.97 0.20 1.95
N GLN A 19 4.82 -0.12 1.36
CA GLN A 19 4.69 -0.35 -0.08
C GLN A 19 5.10 0.87 -0.92
N ALA A 20 4.83 2.08 -0.43
CA ALA A 20 5.15 3.33 -1.11
C ALA A 20 6.61 3.77 -0.95
N MET A 21 7.47 3.03 -0.24
CA MET A 21 8.85 3.43 0.04
C MET A 21 9.65 3.76 -1.22
N LYS A 22 9.73 2.82 -2.18
CA LYS A 22 10.46 3.01 -3.44
C LYS A 22 9.89 4.17 -4.28
N LEU A 23 8.56 4.36 -4.25
CA LEU A 23 7.92 5.48 -4.95
C LEU A 23 8.36 6.82 -4.36
N ARG A 24 8.42 6.92 -3.03
CA ARG A 24 8.87 8.13 -2.32
C ARG A 24 10.34 8.44 -2.61
N GLU A 25 11.20 7.41 -2.63
CA GLU A 25 12.62 7.58 -2.96
C GLU A 25 12.82 8.15 -4.37
N VAL A 26 12.05 7.68 -5.37
CA VAL A 26 12.15 8.17 -6.75
C VAL A 26 11.63 9.59 -6.90
N LEU A 27 10.61 9.98 -6.12
CA LEU A 27 9.97 11.29 -6.22
C LEU A 27 10.74 12.42 -5.51
N SER A 28 11.87 12.15 -4.85
CA SER A 28 12.64 13.11 -4.02
C SER A 28 11.94 13.53 -2.72
N ASP A 29 12.75 13.95 -1.73
CA ASP A 29 12.32 14.40 -0.40
C ASP A 29 11.64 15.78 -0.39
N ASP A 30 11.59 16.47 -1.54
CA ASP A 30 10.89 17.76 -1.71
C ASP A 30 9.35 17.62 -1.72
N HIS A 31 8.84 16.41 -1.47
CA HIS A 31 7.44 16.06 -1.48
C HIS A 31 6.96 15.56 -0.12
N GLU A 32 5.83 16.09 0.34
CA GLU A 32 5.17 15.65 1.55
C GLU A 32 4.14 14.57 1.21
N PHE A 33 4.18 13.44 1.94
CA PHE A 33 3.22 12.35 1.82
C PHE A 33 2.41 12.23 3.10
N VAL A 34 1.09 12.45 3.00
CA VAL A 34 0.15 12.35 4.11
C VAL A 34 -0.65 11.07 3.97
N PHE A 35 -0.38 10.10 4.85
CA PHE A 35 -1.09 8.83 4.88
C PHE A 35 -2.24 8.87 5.87
N LEU A 36 -3.43 8.42 5.47
CA LEU A 36 -4.63 8.39 6.32
C LEU A 36 -5.29 7.01 6.30
N ASN A 37 -5.79 6.59 7.47
CA ASN A 37 -6.69 5.45 7.57
C ASN A 37 -8.10 5.90 7.20
N GLY A 38 -8.78 5.11 6.38
CA GLY A 38 -10.21 5.29 6.16
C GLY A 38 -10.99 5.11 7.47
N ASN A 39 -12.09 5.85 7.64
CA ASN A 39 -12.97 5.72 8.80
C ASN A 39 -14.01 4.59 8.65
N LEU A 40 -14.07 3.96 7.47
CA LEU A 40 -14.96 2.83 7.18
C LEU A 40 -14.15 1.55 7.16
N SER A 41 -14.63 0.54 7.90
CA SER A 41 -14.08 -0.81 7.80
C SER A 41 -14.44 -1.40 6.44
N ALA A 42 -13.43 -1.78 5.68
CA ALA A 42 -13.57 -2.39 4.38
C ALA A 42 -12.65 -3.62 4.35
N PRO A 43 -13.16 -4.82 4.71
CA PRO A 43 -12.33 -6.03 4.87
C PRO A 43 -11.75 -6.47 3.52
N PRO A 44 -10.66 -7.26 3.47
CA PRO A 44 -10.11 -7.78 2.22
C PRO A 44 -11.19 -8.47 1.35
N PRO A 45 -11.02 -8.50 0.01
CA PRO A 45 -11.88 -9.32 -0.84
C PRO A 45 -11.75 -10.80 -0.46
N GLU A 46 -12.84 -11.58 -0.58
CA GLU A 46 -12.91 -12.98 -0.11
C GLU A 46 -11.89 -13.92 -0.76
N ASP A 47 -11.27 -13.51 -1.87
CA ASP A 47 -10.22 -14.25 -2.60
C ASP A 47 -8.81 -13.65 -2.41
N SER A 48 -8.59 -12.77 -1.42
CA SER A 48 -7.29 -12.13 -1.18
C SER A 48 -6.17 -13.09 -0.76
N GLY A 49 -6.49 -14.36 -0.47
CA GLY A 49 -5.54 -15.42 -0.11
C GLY A 49 -4.87 -16.13 -1.29
N LYS A 50 -5.17 -15.76 -2.55
CA LYS A 50 -4.50 -16.30 -3.73
C LYS A 50 -3.93 -15.15 -4.54
N SER A 51 -2.61 -14.95 -4.52
CA SER A 51 -1.98 -14.03 -5.48
C SER A 51 -2.10 -14.65 -6.89
N PRO A 52 -2.82 -14.06 -7.87
CA PRO A 52 -2.85 -14.62 -9.22
C PRO A 52 -1.70 -14.10 -10.09
N ILE A 53 -0.84 -13.22 -9.58
CA ILE A 53 0.10 -12.46 -10.41
C ILE A 53 1.54 -12.63 -9.90
N PRO A 54 2.31 -13.59 -10.48
CA PRO A 54 3.74 -13.76 -10.20
C PRO A 54 4.58 -12.49 -10.41
N GLU A 55 4.17 -11.61 -11.32
CA GLU A 55 4.87 -10.35 -11.67
C GLU A 55 4.95 -9.34 -10.51
N LEU A 56 3.98 -9.30 -9.60
CA LEU A 56 3.98 -8.35 -8.48
C LEU A 56 5.05 -8.68 -7.42
N GLN A 57 5.46 -9.94 -7.32
CA GLN A 57 6.55 -10.37 -6.44
C GLN A 57 7.90 -9.86 -6.92
N GLN A 58 8.12 -9.77 -8.24
CA GLN A 58 9.36 -9.23 -8.82
C GLN A 58 9.53 -7.73 -8.59
N LEU A 59 8.45 -7.00 -8.37
CA LEU A 59 8.46 -5.57 -8.03
C LEU A 59 8.68 -5.31 -6.52
N GLY A 60 8.67 -6.37 -5.70
CA GLY A 60 8.79 -6.28 -4.25
C GLY A 60 7.55 -5.71 -3.57
N LEU A 61 6.39 -5.85 -4.19
CA LEU A 61 5.10 -5.49 -3.60
C LEU A 61 4.56 -6.75 -2.90
N CYS A 62 4.76 -6.83 -1.59
CA CYS A 62 4.26 -7.95 -0.80
C CYS A 62 2.72 -7.99 -0.84
N PRO A 63 2.11 -9.18 -1.01
CA PRO A 63 0.68 -9.34 -0.87
C PRO A 63 0.23 -9.01 0.56
N ILE A 64 -1.03 -8.62 0.68
CA ILE A 64 -1.66 -8.21 1.94
C ILE A 64 -2.01 -9.48 2.74
N GLY A 65 -1.28 -9.75 3.82
CA GLY A 65 -1.45 -10.89 4.74
C GLY A 65 -0.37 -11.97 4.53
N GLU A 66 0.32 -12.51 5.54
CA GLU A 66 0.09 -12.59 6.98
C GLU A 66 1.34 -12.15 7.77
N GLY A 67 1.15 -11.86 9.08
CA GLY A 67 2.21 -11.43 9.99
C GLY A 67 3.20 -12.52 10.42
#